data_AF-A0A6L5G8D9-F1
#
_entry.id   AF-A0A6L5G8D9-F1
#
_cell.length_a   1.000
_cell.length_b   1.000
_cell.length_c   1.000
_cell.angle_alpha   90.00
_cell.angle_beta   90.00
_cell.angle_gamma   90.00
#
_symmetry.space_group_name_H-M   'P 1'
#
loop_
_entity.id
_entity.type
_entity.pdbx_description
1 polymer ?
#
loop_
_entity_poly.entity_id
_entity_poly.type
_entity_poly.pdbx_seq_one_letter_code
_entity_poly.pdbx_strand_id
1 'polypeptide(L)'
;MTDDRTGSARFKRRNLLKGAVAASALAATEAGGLAAARADQTGPQALGHPGMLHTQADLDRMASKVAAGAQPWKQGWDKLVANAHSQSTWTPQPVEEIVRGNTDKPQNYWLLYNDAHAAYQNALRWRISGDTAHRDAAVRICNAWSATLKSIYWPPSDSRLASGIYGYQFANAGELVRGAPGFDLARFQQMMKTVFYELNSDFLVRHNNTCDTHYWANWDLCNMASILAIGILCDDQAKIDEAVDYFHNGAGAGSIDNAIPFVHGELAQWQESGRDQAHSIMGIGLMGAFMEMAWSQGIDLYAARDDAFAKAAEYVARYNLGYDVPFTTYRNCDGVEHTLISTGARGQIRPVWELVYNHYSVRRGMRMPHVARMAALARPEGGGGDYGSNSGGFDALGWGTLAHLRSTSAVVSGRTYLLMCERSGQFLEIGRSTVDGRPVIQWGENGGAQQRWKITDVGGGHHKLVCEHSGKALDNGNSTAEGAQVKQWTDNGTATQRWRITDVGGGAVKLTCERSGMVLDNGNKEAEGEPAIQWADKGSVPQRWRLIRVA
;
A
#
# COMPACT_ATOMS: atom_id res chain seq x y z
N MET A 1 29.21 -46.51 13.74
CA MET A 1 29.82 -45.50 12.85
C MET A 1 29.08 -44.20 13.11
N THR A 2 29.68 -43.36 13.95
CA THR A 2 29.26 -42.01 14.27
C THR A 2 29.58 -41.10 13.08
N ASP A 3 28.60 -40.39 12.52
CA ASP A 3 28.88 -39.17 11.76
C ASP A 3 28.09 -38.02 12.38
N ASP A 4 28.83 -36.97 12.64
CA ASP A 4 28.60 -35.87 13.55
C ASP A 4 28.53 -34.62 12.69
N ARG A 5 27.32 -34.04 12.51
CA ARG A 5 27.13 -32.78 11.79
C ARG A 5 26.21 -31.85 12.55
N THR A 6 26.70 -31.42 13.70
CA THR A 6 26.29 -30.17 14.34
C THR A 6 26.91 -28.97 13.60
N GLY A 7 26.31 -28.61 12.46
CA GLY A 7 26.69 -27.43 11.67
C GLY A 7 25.90 -26.20 12.08
N SER A 8 26.34 -25.49 13.13
CA SER A 8 25.85 -24.14 13.45
C SER A 8 26.26 -23.17 12.34
N ALA A 9 25.34 -22.86 11.41
CA ALA A 9 25.51 -21.77 10.46
C ALA A 9 25.17 -20.44 11.16
N ARG A 10 26.12 -19.93 11.96
CA ARG A 10 26.11 -18.53 12.42
C ARG A 10 26.37 -17.61 11.22
N PHE A 11 25.45 -16.67 11.00
CA PHE A 11 25.60 -15.54 10.08
C PHE A 11 27.00 -14.92 10.20
N LYS A 12 27.77 -14.96 9.11
CA LYS A 12 29.08 -14.29 9.04
C LYS A 12 28.85 -12.81 8.80
N ARG A 13 29.05 -11.98 9.83
CA ARG A 13 29.17 -10.52 9.70
C ARG A 13 30.26 -10.19 8.66
N ARG A 14 29.88 -9.58 7.54
CA ARG A 14 30.82 -8.92 6.62
C ARG A 14 30.67 -7.41 6.75
N ASN A 15 31.76 -6.76 7.16
CA ASN A 15 31.90 -5.32 7.23
C ASN A 15 31.72 -4.69 5.83
N LEU A 16 30.78 -3.75 5.71
CA LEU A 16 30.62 -2.89 4.55
C LEU A 16 31.68 -1.78 4.57
N LEU A 17 32.57 -1.79 3.57
CA LEU A 17 33.52 -0.73 3.29
C LEU A 17 32.82 0.41 2.55
N LYS A 18 33.00 1.63 3.08
CA LYS A 18 32.48 2.90 2.55
C LYS A 18 33.09 3.21 1.18
N GLY A 19 32.23 3.42 0.17
CA GLY A 19 32.62 4.05 -1.09
C GLY A 19 32.62 5.57 -0.95
N ALA A 20 33.79 6.20 -1.16
CA ALA A 20 33.91 7.65 -1.22
C ALA A 20 33.50 8.16 -2.60
N VAL A 21 32.57 9.12 -2.64
CA VAL A 21 32.22 9.88 -3.86
C VAL A 21 32.95 11.22 -3.80
N ALA A 22 33.76 11.49 -4.83
CA ALA A 22 34.40 12.79 -5.02
C ALA A 22 33.37 13.83 -5.46
N ALA A 23 33.25 14.92 -4.70
CA ALA A 23 32.40 16.06 -5.02
C ALA A 23 33.21 17.10 -5.81
N SER A 24 32.77 17.42 -7.02
CA SER A 24 33.15 18.65 -7.73
C SER A 24 32.00 19.65 -7.60
N ALA A 25 32.25 20.72 -6.85
CA ALA A 25 31.32 21.81 -6.60
C ALA A 25 31.26 22.78 -7.78
N LEU A 26 30.04 23.18 -8.18
CA LEU A 26 29.79 24.50 -8.74
C LEU A 26 28.46 25.03 -8.20
N ALA A 27 28.53 26.25 -7.65
CA ALA A 27 27.46 26.96 -6.99
C ALA A 27 26.49 27.61 -7.99
N ALA A 28 25.20 27.60 -7.66
CA ALA A 28 24.24 28.61 -8.09
C ALA A 28 23.13 28.73 -7.02
N THR A 29 22.83 29.99 -6.69
CA THR A 29 22.10 30.52 -5.55
C THR A 29 20.57 30.58 -5.73
N GLU A 30 19.89 30.43 -4.58
CA GLU A 30 18.56 30.96 -4.19
C GLU A 30 17.28 30.47 -4.89
N ALA A 31 16.45 29.70 -4.17
CA ALA A 31 15.20 30.17 -3.57
C ALA A 31 14.47 29.07 -2.77
N GLY A 32 14.20 29.37 -1.50
CA GLY A 32 13.38 28.68 -0.48
C GLY A 32 12.70 27.33 -0.79
N GLY A 33 13.21 26.28 -0.16
CA GLY A 33 12.52 25.00 0.05
C GLY A 33 13.15 24.26 1.23
N LEU A 34 12.32 23.77 2.15
CA LEU A 34 12.69 23.09 3.40
C LEU A 34 13.69 21.94 3.17
N ALA A 35 14.99 22.23 3.29
CA ALA A 35 16.02 21.22 3.51
C ALA A 35 16.21 21.09 5.03
N ALA A 36 15.44 20.20 5.65
CA ALA A 36 15.72 19.79 7.01
C ALA A 36 17.00 18.94 7.01
N ALA A 37 17.94 19.36 7.86
CA ALA A 37 19.29 18.85 8.02
C ALA A 37 19.38 17.31 8.04
N ARG A 38 20.21 16.75 7.15
CA ARG A 38 20.88 15.48 7.41
C ARG A 38 22.02 15.76 8.37
N ALA A 39 21.73 15.67 9.67
CA ALA A 39 22.79 15.49 10.65
C ALA A 39 23.25 14.03 10.57
N ASP A 40 24.54 13.84 10.30
CA ASP A 40 25.25 12.59 10.58
C ASP A 40 25.01 12.20 12.04
N GLN A 41 24.22 11.16 12.27
CA GLN A 41 24.13 10.50 13.58
C GLN A 41 24.80 9.14 13.47
N THR A 42 26.02 9.03 13.98
CA THR A 42 26.80 7.79 14.05
C THR A 42 26.55 7.03 15.36
N GLY A 43 25.29 6.95 15.80
CA GLY A 43 24.84 6.09 16.90
C GLY A 43 23.65 5.24 16.48
N PRO A 44 23.32 4.13 17.16
CA PRO A 44 22.10 3.38 16.87
C PRO A 44 20.91 4.32 17.06
N GLN A 45 20.14 4.54 15.99
CA GLN A 45 18.90 5.30 16.07
C GLN A 45 17.93 4.52 16.96
N ALA A 46 17.38 5.17 17.99
CA ALA A 46 16.35 4.54 18.82
C ALA A 46 15.14 4.20 17.93
N LEU A 47 14.58 3.00 18.09
CA LEU A 47 13.41 2.57 17.35
C LEU A 47 12.21 3.46 17.68
N GLY A 48 11.41 3.78 16.66
CA GLY A 48 10.21 4.60 16.80
C GLY A 48 9.03 3.76 17.28
N HIS A 49 8.28 4.27 18.28
CA HIS A 49 7.07 3.63 18.81
C HIS A 49 5.89 4.62 18.92
N PRO A 50 4.71 4.32 18.35
CA PRO A 50 4.47 3.22 17.42
C PRO A 50 5.28 3.43 16.14
N GLY A 51 5.82 2.35 15.56
CA GLY A 51 6.63 2.44 14.35
C GLY A 51 6.59 1.20 13.46
N MET A 52 5.49 0.46 13.49
CA MET A 52 5.23 -0.59 12.50
C MET A 52 4.41 0.00 11.33
N LEU A 53 3.22 -0.53 11.05
CA LEU A 53 2.38 0.00 9.96
C LEU A 53 1.88 1.43 10.22
N HIS A 54 1.89 1.89 11.47
CA HIS A 54 1.47 3.24 11.86
C HIS A 54 2.51 3.89 12.73
N THR A 55 2.88 5.12 12.37
CA THR A 55 3.58 6.05 13.25
C THR A 55 2.59 6.88 14.06
N GLN A 56 3.06 7.61 15.08
CA GLN A 56 2.20 8.55 15.80
C GLN A 56 1.59 9.60 14.86
N ALA A 57 2.36 10.09 13.88
CA ALA A 57 1.87 11.04 12.88
C ALA A 57 0.76 10.44 11.97
N ASP A 58 0.78 9.13 11.73
CA ASP A 58 -0.30 8.46 11.00
C ASP A 58 -1.58 8.39 11.82
N LEU A 59 -1.46 8.07 13.12
CA LEU A 59 -2.58 8.04 14.05
C LEU A 59 -3.21 9.43 14.23
N ASP A 60 -2.39 10.46 14.39
CA ASP A 60 -2.84 11.85 14.51
C ASP A 60 -3.55 12.31 13.23
N ARG A 61 -3.03 11.93 12.05
CA ARG A 61 -3.69 12.19 10.76
C ARG A 61 -5.06 11.53 10.72
N MET A 62 -5.16 10.25 11.09
CA MET A 62 -6.44 9.53 11.12
C MET A 62 -7.44 10.23 12.04
N ALA A 63 -7.06 10.51 13.28
CA ALA A 63 -7.89 11.19 14.27
C ALA A 63 -8.38 12.55 13.76
N SER A 64 -7.47 13.38 13.25
CA SER A 64 -7.80 14.70 12.70
C SER A 64 -8.77 14.62 11.52
N LYS A 65 -8.52 13.74 10.55
CA LYS A 65 -9.37 13.59 9.36
C LYS A 65 -10.76 13.05 9.73
N VAL A 66 -10.85 12.10 10.66
CA VAL A 66 -12.12 11.57 11.15
C VAL A 66 -12.91 12.62 11.92
N ALA A 67 -12.27 13.36 12.83
CA ALA A 67 -12.91 14.44 13.60
C ALA A 67 -13.44 15.55 12.67
N ALA A 68 -12.73 15.86 11.59
CA ALA A 68 -13.16 16.83 10.58
C ALA A 68 -14.26 16.31 9.62
N GLY A 69 -14.67 15.03 9.72
CA GLY A 69 -15.59 14.42 8.76
C GLY A 69 -15.04 14.35 7.33
N ALA A 70 -13.71 14.39 7.18
CA ALA A 70 -13.06 14.50 5.88
C ALA A 70 -13.21 13.20 5.08
N GLN A 71 -13.74 13.32 3.86
CA GLN A 71 -13.84 12.18 2.95
C GLN A 71 -12.52 11.93 2.19
N PRO A 72 -12.13 10.67 1.92
CA PRO A 72 -12.85 9.43 2.26
C PRO A 72 -12.42 8.79 3.61
N TRP A 73 -11.58 9.44 4.43
CA TRP A 73 -11.18 8.90 5.75
C TRP A 73 -12.40 8.59 6.63
N LYS A 74 -13.42 9.46 6.61
CA LYS A 74 -14.67 9.24 7.35
C LYS A 74 -15.41 7.98 6.90
N GLN A 75 -15.45 7.67 5.60
CA GLN A 75 -16.00 6.40 5.10
C GLN A 75 -15.22 5.19 5.62
N GLY A 76 -13.88 5.26 5.63
CA GLY A 76 -13.03 4.22 6.21
C GLY A 76 -13.29 4.01 7.71
N TRP A 77 -13.46 5.11 8.44
CA TRP A 77 -13.85 5.08 9.86
C TRP A 77 -15.23 4.47 10.07
N ASP A 78 -16.23 4.86 9.28
CA ASP A 78 -17.59 4.32 9.42
C ASP A 78 -17.62 2.81 9.13
N LYS A 79 -16.84 2.35 8.16
CA LYS A 79 -16.63 0.93 7.88
C LYS A 79 -15.97 0.21 9.06
N LEU A 80 -14.94 0.80 9.67
CA LEU A 80 -14.32 0.26 10.90
C LEU A 80 -15.35 0.18 12.04
N VAL A 81 -16.13 1.24 12.25
CA VAL A 81 -17.12 1.28 13.34
C VAL A 81 -18.19 0.19 13.20
N ALA A 82 -18.60 -0.10 11.97
CA ALA A 82 -19.61 -1.10 11.66
C ALA A 82 -19.09 -2.56 11.74
N ASN A 83 -17.78 -2.79 11.73
CA ASN A 83 -17.22 -4.14 11.70
C ASN A 83 -17.40 -4.85 13.06
N ALA A 84 -17.80 -6.12 13.05
CA ALA A 84 -18.03 -6.91 14.26
C ALA A 84 -16.75 -7.13 15.10
N HIS A 85 -15.58 -7.22 14.46
CA HIS A 85 -14.29 -7.33 15.14
C HIS A 85 -13.89 -6.03 15.85
N SER A 86 -14.46 -4.90 15.43
CA SER A 86 -14.17 -3.56 15.98
C SER A 86 -15.01 -3.21 17.22
N GLN A 87 -15.78 -4.15 17.77
CA GLN A 87 -16.62 -3.89 18.95
C GLN A 87 -15.84 -4.11 20.24
N SER A 88 -15.95 -3.19 21.19
CA SER A 88 -15.27 -3.25 22.49
C SER A 88 -15.74 -4.44 23.36
N THR A 89 -16.91 -4.99 23.03
CA THR A 89 -17.50 -6.18 23.65
C THR A 89 -16.96 -7.50 23.10
N TRP A 90 -16.04 -7.48 22.13
CA TRP A 90 -15.42 -8.70 21.60
C TRP A 90 -14.80 -9.56 22.70
N THR A 91 -15.08 -10.85 22.68
CA THR A 91 -14.56 -11.82 23.65
C THR A 91 -13.52 -12.72 22.97
N PRO A 92 -12.24 -12.67 23.39
CA PRO A 92 -11.21 -13.50 22.80
C PRO A 92 -11.41 -14.99 23.12
N GLN A 93 -10.91 -15.84 22.23
CA GLN A 93 -10.98 -17.30 22.32
C GLN A 93 -9.57 -17.91 22.23
N PRO A 94 -8.68 -17.62 23.21
CA PRO A 94 -7.32 -18.11 23.19
C PRO A 94 -7.27 -19.63 23.42
N VAL A 95 -6.32 -20.29 22.77
CA VAL A 95 -6.04 -21.72 22.91
C VAL A 95 -4.54 -21.95 23.11
N GLU A 96 -4.17 -23.06 23.74
CA GLU A 96 -2.76 -23.35 24.02
C GLU A 96 -1.97 -23.70 22.76
N GLU A 97 -2.61 -24.27 21.74
CA GLU A 97 -1.99 -24.69 20.49
C GLU A 97 -2.84 -24.31 19.28
N ILE A 98 -2.21 -23.68 18.30
CA ILE A 98 -2.81 -23.34 17.00
C ILE A 98 -2.45 -24.39 15.94
N VAL A 99 -3.46 -24.93 15.27
CA VAL A 99 -3.33 -25.94 14.21
C VAL A 99 -3.80 -25.35 12.89
N ARG A 100 -2.92 -25.38 11.88
CA ARG A 100 -3.20 -25.02 10.49
C ARG A 100 -2.57 -26.05 9.55
N GLY A 101 -3.29 -26.40 8.49
CA GLY A 101 -2.89 -27.40 7.49
C GLY A 101 -3.67 -28.70 7.62
N ASN A 102 -3.38 -29.64 6.72
CA ASN A 102 -3.95 -30.98 6.76
C ASN A 102 -3.18 -31.85 7.76
N THR A 103 -3.82 -32.22 8.86
CA THR A 103 -3.17 -32.87 10.02
C THR A 103 -4.09 -33.90 10.69
N ASP A 104 -3.57 -34.63 11.67
CA ASP A 104 -4.32 -35.51 12.56
C ASP A 104 -5.20 -34.76 13.59
N LYS A 105 -4.91 -33.47 13.82
CA LYS A 105 -5.66 -32.58 14.70
C LYS A 105 -6.63 -31.70 13.90
N PRO A 106 -7.82 -31.36 14.46
CA PRO A 106 -8.71 -30.39 13.84
C PRO A 106 -8.02 -29.03 13.77
N GLN A 107 -8.13 -28.37 12.62
CA GLN A 107 -7.67 -27.00 12.46
C GLN A 107 -8.44 -26.08 13.41
N ASN A 108 -7.80 -25.03 13.90
CA ASN A 108 -8.43 -24.03 14.78
C ASN A 108 -7.87 -22.61 14.58
N TYR A 109 -7.01 -22.43 13.56
CA TYR A 109 -6.27 -21.19 13.31
C TYR A 109 -7.13 -19.94 13.08
N TRP A 110 -8.43 -20.12 12.81
CA TRP A 110 -9.36 -18.99 12.73
C TRP A 110 -9.57 -18.28 14.05
N LEU A 111 -9.41 -18.96 15.18
CA LEU A 111 -9.49 -18.33 16.49
C LEU A 111 -8.43 -17.22 16.59
N LEU A 112 -7.20 -17.51 16.14
CA LEU A 112 -6.10 -16.57 16.19
C LEU A 112 -6.28 -15.38 15.24
N TYR A 113 -6.64 -15.61 13.97
CA TYR A 113 -6.76 -14.47 13.05
C TYR A 113 -7.94 -13.56 13.41
N ASN A 114 -9.07 -14.10 13.90
CA ASN A 114 -10.21 -13.27 14.27
C ASN A 114 -9.83 -12.38 15.47
N ASP A 115 -9.16 -12.95 16.47
CA ASP A 115 -8.74 -12.21 17.65
C ASP A 115 -7.60 -11.21 17.37
N ALA A 116 -6.62 -11.57 16.54
CA ALA A 116 -5.55 -10.64 16.15
C ALA A 116 -6.13 -9.41 15.42
N HIS A 117 -7.09 -9.62 14.53
CA HIS A 117 -7.80 -8.53 13.84
C HIS A 117 -8.70 -7.74 14.79
N ALA A 118 -9.42 -8.39 15.71
CA ALA A 118 -10.23 -7.70 16.71
C ALA A 118 -9.36 -6.83 17.64
N ALA A 119 -8.19 -7.31 18.05
CA ALA A 119 -7.24 -6.54 18.85
C ALA A 119 -6.74 -5.32 18.07
N TYR A 120 -6.28 -5.51 16.85
CA TYR A 120 -5.78 -4.42 16.00
C TYR A 120 -6.85 -3.37 15.71
N GLN A 121 -8.06 -3.80 15.36
CA GLN A 121 -9.17 -2.91 15.04
C GLN A 121 -9.65 -2.11 16.25
N ASN A 122 -9.77 -2.75 17.42
CA ASN A 122 -10.08 -2.05 18.66
C ASN A 122 -8.95 -1.09 19.07
N ALA A 123 -7.69 -1.46 18.83
CA ALA A 123 -6.57 -0.54 19.06
C ALA A 123 -6.68 0.70 18.15
N LEU A 124 -7.00 0.54 16.85
CA LEU A 124 -7.27 1.67 15.96
C LEU A 124 -8.46 2.53 16.43
N ARG A 125 -9.58 1.90 16.82
CA ARG A 125 -10.74 2.60 17.40
C ARG A 125 -10.30 3.50 18.56
N TRP A 126 -9.52 2.96 19.50
CA TRP A 126 -8.99 3.72 20.62
C TRP A 126 -8.04 4.84 20.20
N ARG A 127 -7.04 4.56 19.37
CA ARG A 127 -6.03 5.57 18.98
C ARG A 127 -6.65 6.74 18.21
N ILE A 128 -7.76 6.53 17.51
CA ILE A 128 -8.44 7.55 16.71
C ILE A 128 -9.49 8.31 17.54
N SER A 129 -10.31 7.63 18.36
CA SER A 129 -11.41 8.28 19.11
C SER A 129 -11.07 8.66 20.55
N GLY A 130 -10.03 8.07 21.13
CA GLY A 130 -9.71 8.18 22.56
C GLY A 130 -10.58 7.30 23.47
N ASP A 131 -11.52 6.52 22.93
CA ASP A 131 -12.43 5.68 23.71
C ASP A 131 -11.70 4.50 24.36
N THR A 132 -11.62 4.53 25.69
CA THR A 132 -10.89 3.53 26.48
C THR A 132 -11.56 2.17 26.51
N ALA A 133 -12.85 2.04 26.19
CA ALA A 133 -13.48 0.72 26.09
C ALA A 133 -12.83 -0.13 24.99
N HIS A 134 -12.46 0.49 23.88
CA HIS A 134 -11.74 -0.17 22.78
C HIS A 134 -10.28 -0.47 23.15
N ARG A 135 -9.61 0.41 23.91
CA ARG A 135 -8.29 0.13 24.49
C ARG A 135 -8.34 -1.14 25.32
N ASP A 136 -9.28 -1.20 26.25
CA ASP A 136 -9.41 -2.30 27.21
C ASP A 136 -9.76 -3.62 26.50
N ALA A 137 -10.53 -3.56 25.41
CA ALA A 137 -10.77 -4.71 24.54
C ALA A 137 -9.49 -5.23 23.87
N ALA A 138 -8.71 -4.36 23.23
CA ALA A 138 -7.46 -4.73 22.59
C ALA A 138 -6.43 -5.29 23.60
N VAL A 139 -6.29 -4.65 24.76
CA VAL A 139 -5.43 -5.12 25.86
C VAL A 139 -5.89 -6.47 26.39
N ARG A 140 -7.20 -6.67 26.61
CA ARG A 140 -7.78 -7.95 27.05
C ARG A 140 -7.45 -9.08 26.09
N ILE A 141 -7.59 -8.86 24.78
CA ILE A 141 -7.28 -9.86 23.75
C ILE A 141 -5.79 -10.21 23.77
N CYS A 142 -4.91 -9.21 23.72
CA CYS A 142 -3.45 -9.43 23.74
C CYS A 142 -3.00 -10.16 25.01
N ASN A 143 -3.51 -9.76 26.18
CA ASN A 143 -3.21 -10.42 27.44
C ASN A 143 -3.72 -11.87 27.49
N ALA A 144 -4.95 -12.13 27.00
CA ALA A 144 -5.55 -13.46 27.03
C ALA A 144 -4.74 -14.46 26.20
N TRP A 145 -4.31 -14.07 25.00
CA TRP A 145 -3.45 -14.94 24.18
C TRP A 145 -2.04 -15.09 24.75
N SER A 146 -1.40 -14.02 25.19
CA SER A 146 -0.05 -14.11 25.79
C SER A 146 0.02 -14.95 27.06
N ALA A 147 -1.09 -15.09 27.78
CA ALA A 147 -1.20 -15.95 28.95
C ALA A 147 -1.46 -17.43 28.60
N THR A 148 -1.96 -17.72 27.40
CA THR A 148 -2.51 -19.04 27.05
C THR A 148 -1.72 -19.76 25.97
N LEU A 149 -1.35 -19.06 24.89
CA LEU A 149 -0.75 -19.66 23.71
C LEU A 149 0.67 -20.15 24.00
N LYS A 150 0.92 -21.43 23.72
CA LYS A 150 2.19 -22.11 23.96
C LYS A 150 2.88 -22.53 22.67
N SER A 151 2.12 -22.86 21.62
CA SER A 151 2.69 -23.36 20.37
C SER A 151 1.80 -23.11 19.15
N ILE A 152 2.43 -23.16 17.97
CA ILE A 152 1.77 -23.43 16.69
C ILE A 152 2.20 -24.83 16.28
N TYR A 153 1.23 -25.71 16.04
CA TYR A 153 1.44 -27.13 15.78
C TYR A 153 2.28 -27.37 14.52
N TRP A 154 3.30 -28.21 14.67
CA TRP A 154 4.26 -28.67 13.67
C TRP A 154 4.29 -30.22 13.77
N PRO A 155 4.38 -31.03 12.68
CA PRO A 155 5.13 -30.85 11.42
C PRO A 155 4.47 -30.22 10.16
N PRO A 156 3.17 -29.87 10.09
CA PRO A 156 2.59 -29.35 8.86
C PRO A 156 3.30 -28.07 8.37
N SER A 157 3.57 -27.98 7.07
CA SER A 157 4.19 -26.78 6.46
C SER A 157 3.39 -25.52 6.75
N ASP A 158 2.07 -25.60 6.70
CA ASP A 158 1.15 -24.46 6.90
C ASP A 158 1.26 -23.80 8.29
N SER A 159 1.91 -24.46 9.25
CA SER A 159 2.32 -23.82 10.50
C SER A 159 3.12 -22.53 10.26
N ARG A 160 3.90 -22.46 9.18
CA ARG A 160 4.71 -21.30 8.79
C ARG A 160 3.89 -20.17 8.17
N LEU A 161 2.76 -20.50 7.55
CA LEU A 161 1.75 -19.50 7.17
C LEU A 161 1.01 -18.98 8.40
N ALA A 162 0.70 -19.83 9.37
CA ALA A 162 0.08 -19.40 10.62
C ALA A 162 1.02 -18.49 11.42
N SER A 163 2.28 -18.87 11.60
CA SER A 163 3.25 -18.06 12.34
C SER A 163 3.58 -16.76 11.60
N GLY A 164 3.78 -16.82 10.28
CA GLY A 164 4.11 -15.64 9.48
C GLY A 164 2.96 -14.63 9.43
N ILE A 165 1.81 -15.04 8.90
CA ILE A 165 0.67 -14.13 8.68
C ILE A 165 0.14 -13.59 10.01
N TYR A 166 -0.13 -14.46 10.99
CA TYR A 166 -0.76 -14.00 12.21
C TYR A 166 0.24 -13.34 13.18
N GLY A 167 1.53 -13.70 13.08
CA GLY A 167 2.58 -13.12 13.90
C GLY A 167 2.77 -11.62 13.66
N TYR A 168 2.92 -11.19 12.40
CA TYR A 168 3.07 -9.75 12.11
C TYR A 168 1.80 -8.95 12.46
N GLN A 169 0.63 -9.56 12.24
CA GLN A 169 -0.66 -8.94 12.53
C GLN A 169 -0.82 -8.70 14.02
N PHE A 170 -0.48 -9.70 14.83
CA PHE A 170 -0.64 -9.61 16.27
C PHE A 170 0.43 -8.72 16.92
N ALA A 171 1.66 -8.71 16.38
CA ALA A 171 2.68 -7.74 16.76
C ALA A 171 2.23 -6.30 16.52
N ASN A 172 1.60 -6.00 15.36
CA ASN A 172 1.04 -4.68 15.07
C ASN A 172 -0.08 -4.30 16.06
N ALA A 173 -0.93 -5.26 16.45
CA ALA A 173 -1.96 -5.03 17.48
C ALA A 173 -1.34 -4.68 18.84
N GLY A 174 -0.35 -5.47 19.29
CA GLY A 174 0.36 -5.26 20.56
C GLY A 174 1.10 -3.93 20.60
N GLU A 175 1.72 -3.53 19.48
CA GLU A 175 2.40 -2.25 19.34
C GLU A 175 1.46 -1.05 19.50
N LEU A 176 0.24 -1.12 18.93
CA LEU A 176 -0.75 -0.06 19.05
C LEU A 176 -1.27 0.11 20.48
N VAL A 177 -1.14 -0.89 21.34
CA VAL A 177 -1.46 -0.82 22.78
C VAL A 177 -0.23 -0.77 23.68
N ARG A 178 0.97 -0.56 23.13
CA ARG A 178 2.19 -0.37 23.90
C ARG A 178 1.99 0.75 24.93
N GLY A 179 2.30 0.44 26.19
CA GLY A 179 2.17 1.38 27.32
C GLY A 179 0.73 1.62 27.80
N ALA A 180 -0.28 0.96 27.22
CA ALA A 180 -1.65 1.03 27.73
C ALA A 180 -1.73 0.42 29.15
N PRO A 181 -2.49 1.03 30.08
CA PRO A 181 -2.69 0.48 31.41
C PRO A 181 -3.18 -0.97 31.38
N GLY A 182 -2.54 -1.83 32.19
CA GLY A 182 -2.89 -3.25 32.31
C GLY A 182 -2.37 -4.15 31.18
N PHE A 183 -1.69 -3.62 30.16
CA PHE A 183 -1.06 -4.45 29.14
C PHE A 183 0.23 -5.07 29.66
N ASP A 184 0.30 -6.40 29.68
CA ASP A 184 1.51 -7.14 30.03
C ASP A 184 2.42 -7.28 28.80
N LEU A 185 3.08 -6.18 28.45
CA LEU A 185 3.95 -6.09 27.27
C LEU A 185 5.07 -7.14 27.33
N ALA A 186 5.66 -7.38 28.51
CA ALA A 186 6.76 -8.32 28.65
C ALA A 186 6.34 -9.76 28.36
N ARG A 187 5.18 -10.20 28.88
CA ARG A 187 4.64 -11.53 28.55
C ARG A 187 4.25 -11.62 27.08
N PHE A 188 3.64 -10.57 26.53
CA PHE A 188 3.27 -10.54 25.12
C PHE A 188 4.50 -10.65 24.20
N GLN A 189 5.54 -9.85 24.43
CA GLN A 189 6.83 -9.94 23.73
C GLN A 189 7.44 -11.34 23.85
N GLN A 190 7.35 -11.97 25.02
CA GLN A 190 7.87 -13.32 25.22
C GLN A 190 7.13 -14.35 24.35
N MET A 191 5.79 -14.32 24.33
CA MET A 191 4.99 -15.16 23.44
C MET A 191 5.37 -14.94 21.97
N MET A 192 5.52 -13.69 21.54
CA MET A 192 5.92 -13.37 20.16
C MET A 192 7.28 -13.98 19.80
N LYS A 193 8.27 -13.92 20.69
CA LYS A 193 9.59 -14.50 20.46
C LYS A 193 9.59 -16.04 20.44
N THR A 194 8.88 -16.68 21.36
CA THR A 194 8.97 -18.15 21.53
C THR A 194 7.97 -18.93 20.69
N VAL A 195 6.83 -18.36 20.35
CA VAL A 195 5.79 -19.06 19.57
C VAL A 195 5.89 -18.75 18.07
N PHE A 196 6.21 -17.51 17.72
CA PHE A 196 6.18 -17.06 16.32
C PHE A 196 7.59 -16.97 15.72
N TYR A 197 8.46 -16.15 16.30
CA TYR A 197 9.78 -15.84 15.72
C TYR A 197 10.62 -17.09 15.42
N GLU A 198 10.70 -18.04 16.35
CA GLU A 198 11.50 -19.26 16.16
C GLU A 198 11.06 -20.05 14.92
N LEU A 199 9.74 -20.19 14.70
CA LEU A 199 9.21 -20.87 13.50
C LEU A 199 9.45 -20.05 12.23
N ASN A 200 9.37 -18.72 12.32
CA ASN A 200 9.59 -17.83 11.18
C ASN A 200 11.05 -17.87 10.72
N SER A 201 11.99 -17.67 11.64
CA SER A 201 13.43 -17.67 11.36
C SER A 201 13.89 -19.03 10.85
N ASP A 202 13.42 -20.10 11.48
CA ASP A 202 13.67 -21.48 11.06
C ASP A 202 13.21 -21.75 9.62
N PHE A 203 12.04 -21.23 9.24
CA PHE A 203 11.51 -21.37 7.90
C PHE A 203 12.36 -20.63 6.86
N LEU A 204 12.76 -19.38 7.11
CA LEU A 204 13.59 -18.62 6.17
C LEU A 204 14.99 -19.23 5.98
N VAL A 205 15.50 -19.96 6.98
CA VAL A 205 16.79 -20.64 6.88
C VAL A 205 16.68 -21.99 6.18
N ARG A 206 15.70 -22.82 6.55
CA ARG A 206 15.65 -24.23 6.13
C ARG A 206 14.60 -24.52 5.07
N HIS A 207 13.60 -23.65 4.87
CA HIS A 207 12.44 -23.90 4.02
C HIS A 207 11.85 -25.30 4.26
N ASN A 208 11.62 -25.68 5.52
CA ASN A 208 11.19 -27.05 5.88
C ASN A 208 12.07 -28.19 5.31
N ASN A 209 13.37 -27.92 5.14
CA ASN A 209 14.38 -28.78 4.50
C ASN A 209 14.09 -29.11 3.03
N THR A 210 13.39 -28.24 2.31
CA THR A 210 13.23 -28.32 0.85
C THR A 210 14.23 -27.40 0.15
N CYS A 211 14.19 -27.34 -1.19
CA CYS A 211 15.02 -26.41 -1.94
C CYS A 211 14.51 -24.96 -1.80
N ASP A 212 15.40 -23.98 -1.99
CA ASP A 212 15.16 -22.58 -1.60
C ASP A 212 13.87 -21.97 -2.19
N THR A 213 13.54 -22.25 -3.45
CA THR A 213 12.35 -21.70 -4.13
C THR A 213 11.16 -22.67 -4.18
N HIS A 214 11.13 -23.65 -3.27
CA HIS A 214 10.02 -24.60 -3.16
C HIS A 214 8.69 -23.92 -2.83
N TYR A 215 8.75 -23.00 -1.87
CA TYR A 215 7.59 -22.24 -1.45
C TYR A 215 7.39 -20.99 -2.30
N TRP A 216 6.13 -20.58 -2.42
CA TRP A 216 5.75 -19.35 -3.11
C TRP A 216 6.14 -18.10 -2.31
N ALA A 217 6.33 -16.97 -2.98
CA ALA A 217 6.82 -15.73 -2.37
C ALA A 217 6.03 -15.32 -1.10
N ASN A 218 4.70 -15.50 -1.08
CA ASN A 218 3.89 -15.17 0.10
C ASN A 218 4.32 -15.88 1.39
N TRP A 219 4.93 -17.07 1.31
CA TRP A 219 5.40 -17.81 2.47
C TRP A 219 6.55 -17.07 3.14
N ASP A 220 7.60 -16.78 2.39
CA ASP A 220 8.75 -16.01 2.87
C ASP A 220 8.30 -14.63 3.34
N LEU A 221 7.50 -13.92 2.54
CA LEU A 221 7.09 -12.55 2.84
C LEU A 221 6.33 -12.45 4.17
N CYS A 222 5.43 -13.38 4.48
CA CYS A 222 4.72 -13.34 5.77
C CYS A 222 5.65 -13.66 6.95
N ASN A 223 6.63 -14.55 6.77
CA ASN A 223 7.62 -14.87 7.79
C ASN A 223 8.60 -13.70 8.01
N MET A 224 9.06 -13.04 6.94
CA MET A 224 9.86 -11.81 7.00
C MET A 224 9.11 -10.68 7.71
N ALA A 225 7.84 -10.45 7.36
CA ALA A 225 6.98 -9.46 8.01
C ALA A 225 6.83 -9.74 9.51
N SER A 226 6.65 -11.01 9.89
CA SER A 226 6.57 -11.41 11.30
C SER A 226 7.87 -11.13 12.05
N ILE A 227 9.03 -11.53 11.49
CA ILE A 227 10.33 -11.29 12.13
C ILE A 227 10.59 -9.80 12.32
N LEU A 228 10.34 -8.98 11.28
CA LEU A 228 10.51 -7.52 11.36
C LEU A 228 9.59 -6.92 12.44
N ALA A 229 8.31 -7.26 12.43
CA ALA A 229 7.35 -6.77 13.42
C ALA A 229 7.72 -7.19 14.85
N ILE A 230 8.18 -8.43 15.05
CA ILE A 230 8.63 -8.91 16.36
C ILE A 230 9.92 -8.20 16.80
N GLY A 231 10.85 -7.95 15.87
CA GLY A 231 12.07 -7.17 16.13
C GLY A 231 11.75 -5.76 16.61
N ILE A 232 10.86 -5.06 15.92
CA ILE A 232 10.37 -3.73 16.35
C ILE A 232 9.67 -3.83 17.71
N LEU A 233 8.74 -4.77 17.89
CA LEU A 233 7.98 -4.91 19.15
C LEU A 233 8.91 -5.16 20.35
N CYS A 234 9.97 -5.94 20.16
CA CYS A 234 10.85 -6.39 21.23
C CYS A 234 12.08 -5.50 21.41
N ASP A 235 12.18 -4.38 20.70
CA ASP A 235 13.37 -3.53 20.70
C ASP A 235 14.65 -4.33 20.32
N ASP A 236 14.51 -5.27 19.38
CA ASP A 236 15.54 -6.25 19.00
C ASP A 236 16.05 -6.00 17.57
N GLN A 237 17.11 -5.20 17.47
CA GLN A 237 17.75 -4.84 16.21
C GLN A 237 18.25 -6.06 15.41
N ALA A 238 18.67 -7.15 16.07
CA ALA A 238 19.20 -8.31 15.36
C ALA A 238 18.13 -8.99 14.50
N LYS A 239 16.87 -8.99 14.95
CA LYS A 239 15.73 -9.51 14.19
C LYS A 239 15.34 -8.58 13.04
N ILE A 240 15.43 -7.27 13.25
CA ILE A 240 15.22 -6.28 12.18
C ILE A 240 16.26 -6.50 11.08
N ASP A 241 17.54 -6.61 11.47
CA ASP A 241 18.65 -6.88 10.55
C ASP A 241 18.47 -8.21 9.81
N GLU A 242 18.03 -9.28 10.50
CA GLU A 242 17.73 -10.58 9.89
C GLU A 242 16.68 -10.46 8.77
N ALA A 243 15.56 -9.77 9.03
CA ALA A 243 14.49 -9.64 8.05
C ALA A 243 14.89 -8.75 6.85
N VAL A 244 15.62 -7.66 7.11
CA VAL A 244 16.14 -6.75 6.06
C VAL A 244 17.24 -7.42 5.24
N ASP A 245 18.13 -8.20 5.86
CA ASP A 245 19.14 -8.98 5.15
C ASP A 245 18.48 -10.03 4.26
N TYR A 246 17.47 -10.74 4.76
CA TYR A 246 16.73 -11.71 3.94
C TYR A 246 16.02 -11.05 2.75
N PHE A 247 15.47 -9.85 2.91
CA PHE A 247 14.86 -9.12 1.80
C PHE A 247 15.84 -8.91 0.64
N HIS A 248 17.10 -8.58 0.93
CA HIS A 248 18.12 -8.35 -0.09
C HIS A 248 18.83 -9.63 -0.56
N ASN A 249 19.10 -10.55 0.35
CA ASN A 249 20.05 -11.64 0.17
C ASN A 249 19.46 -13.04 0.41
N GLY A 250 18.16 -13.12 0.74
CA GLY A 250 17.47 -14.38 1.01
C GLY A 250 17.42 -15.29 -0.22
N ALA A 251 17.63 -16.59 0.01
CA ALA A 251 17.64 -17.58 -1.06
C ALA A 251 16.23 -17.94 -1.56
N GLY A 252 15.21 -17.79 -0.72
CA GLY A 252 13.84 -18.18 -1.05
C GLY A 252 13.07 -17.16 -1.88
N ALA A 253 11.85 -17.53 -2.26
CA ALA A 253 11.01 -16.80 -3.21
C ALA A 253 10.57 -15.40 -2.76
N GLY A 254 10.69 -15.05 -1.48
CA GLY A 254 10.27 -13.74 -0.96
C GLY A 254 11.34 -12.64 -0.96
N SER A 255 12.61 -12.98 -1.20
CA SER A 255 13.64 -11.95 -1.38
C SER A 255 13.34 -11.13 -2.64
N ILE A 256 13.79 -9.87 -2.69
CA ILE A 256 13.37 -8.92 -3.74
C ILE A 256 13.74 -9.39 -5.16
N ASP A 257 14.85 -10.09 -5.32
CA ASP A 257 15.28 -10.63 -6.61
C ASP A 257 14.44 -11.84 -7.04
N ASN A 258 14.04 -12.70 -6.10
CA ASN A 258 13.26 -13.90 -6.40
C ASN A 258 11.74 -13.64 -6.48
N ALA A 259 11.23 -12.68 -5.71
CA ALA A 259 9.84 -12.24 -5.77
C ALA A 259 9.53 -11.51 -7.09
N ILE A 260 10.56 -10.92 -7.72
CA ILE A 260 10.50 -10.16 -8.97
C ILE A 260 11.51 -10.75 -9.98
N PRO A 261 11.27 -11.97 -10.48
CA PRO A 261 12.24 -12.70 -11.29
C PRO A 261 12.53 -12.03 -12.64
N PHE A 262 11.58 -11.27 -13.20
CA PHE A 262 11.71 -10.66 -14.53
C PHE A 262 11.24 -9.22 -14.54
N VAL A 263 12.03 -8.33 -15.16
CA VAL A 263 11.68 -6.93 -15.39
C VAL A 263 11.43 -6.71 -16.88
N HIS A 264 10.32 -6.07 -17.21
CA HIS A 264 9.82 -5.79 -18.55
C HIS A 264 9.68 -4.28 -18.77
N GLY A 265 10.79 -3.55 -18.65
CA GLY A 265 10.79 -2.09 -18.69
C GLY A 265 10.12 -1.51 -17.44
N GLU A 266 9.02 -0.78 -17.63
CA GLU A 266 8.26 -0.13 -16.54
C GLU A 266 7.38 -1.09 -15.73
N LEU A 267 7.32 -2.37 -16.12
CA LEU A 267 6.57 -3.41 -15.41
C LEU A 267 7.51 -4.53 -14.97
N ALA A 268 7.18 -5.24 -13.91
CA ALA A 268 7.95 -6.40 -13.48
C ALA A 268 7.05 -7.57 -13.10
N GLN A 269 7.36 -8.77 -13.58
CA GLN A 269 6.56 -9.96 -13.32
C GLN A 269 6.67 -10.34 -11.85
N TRP A 270 5.53 -10.46 -11.18
CA TRP A 270 5.46 -10.99 -9.82
C TRP A 270 5.55 -12.52 -9.85
N GLN A 271 6.34 -13.11 -8.96
CA GLN A 271 6.66 -14.54 -8.92
C GLN A 271 5.41 -15.44 -8.97
N GLU A 272 4.34 -15.08 -8.27
CA GLU A 272 3.09 -15.86 -8.21
C GLU A 272 2.12 -15.64 -9.38
N SER A 273 2.45 -14.78 -10.36
CA SER A 273 1.52 -14.42 -11.43
C SER A 273 1.08 -15.60 -12.31
N GLY A 274 1.94 -16.61 -12.47
CA GLY A 274 1.58 -17.84 -13.19
C GLY A 274 0.70 -18.81 -12.39
N ARG A 275 0.63 -18.66 -11.07
CA ARG A 275 -0.17 -19.50 -10.16
C ARG A 275 -1.62 -19.04 -10.16
N ASP A 276 -1.88 -17.86 -9.61
CA ASP A 276 -3.16 -17.18 -9.63
C ASP A 276 -3.03 -15.72 -9.18
N GLN A 277 -4.06 -14.93 -9.45
CA GLN A 277 -4.07 -13.50 -9.13
C GLN A 277 -4.38 -13.22 -7.65
N ALA A 278 -5.09 -14.11 -6.96
CA ALA A 278 -5.39 -13.91 -5.54
C ALA A 278 -4.11 -13.86 -4.70
N HIS A 279 -3.17 -14.77 -4.98
CA HIS A 279 -1.87 -14.81 -4.31
C HIS A 279 -0.90 -13.76 -4.84
N SER A 280 -1.00 -13.39 -6.13
CA SER A 280 -0.22 -12.25 -6.65
C SER A 280 -0.56 -10.96 -5.89
N ILE A 281 -1.85 -10.68 -5.69
CA ILE A 281 -2.30 -9.52 -4.90
C ILE A 281 -1.93 -9.66 -3.41
N MET A 282 -2.04 -10.87 -2.84
CA MET A 282 -1.57 -11.15 -1.48
C MET A 282 -0.08 -10.82 -1.31
N GLY A 283 0.76 -11.23 -2.26
CA GLY A 283 2.19 -10.95 -2.26
C GLY A 283 2.49 -9.45 -2.29
N ILE A 284 1.79 -8.68 -3.13
CA ILE A 284 1.88 -7.21 -3.13
C ILE A 284 1.53 -6.65 -1.75
N GLY A 285 0.48 -7.16 -1.11
CA GLY A 285 0.08 -6.74 0.24
C GLY A 285 1.14 -7.03 1.31
N LEU A 286 1.69 -8.24 1.34
CA LEU A 286 2.69 -8.64 2.32
C LEU A 286 4.01 -7.89 2.13
N MET A 287 4.49 -7.76 0.89
CA MET A 287 5.68 -6.99 0.57
C MET A 287 5.49 -5.52 0.93
N GLY A 288 4.32 -4.94 0.59
CA GLY A 288 3.97 -3.58 0.98
C GLY A 288 3.97 -3.38 2.51
N ALA A 289 3.35 -4.29 3.26
CA ALA A 289 3.33 -4.22 4.72
C ALA A 289 4.73 -4.32 5.33
N PHE A 290 5.56 -5.25 4.83
CA PHE A 290 6.96 -5.40 5.25
C PHE A 290 7.76 -4.11 5.01
N MET A 291 7.68 -3.55 3.80
CA MET A 291 8.41 -2.35 3.43
C MET A 291 7.91 -1.09 4.16
N GLU A 292 6.61 -0.96 4.44
CA GLU A 292 6.09 0.19 5.20
C GLU A 292 6.49 0.11 6.69
N MET A 293 6.53 -1.10 7.29
CA MET A 293 7.10 -1.25 8.64
C MET A 293 8.58 -0.88 8.69
N ALA A 294 9.37 -1.27 7.69
CA ALA A 294 10.78 -0.88 7.58
C ALA A 294 10.92 0.63 7.38
N TRP A 295 10.08 1.23 6.53
CA TRP A 295 10.05 2.67 6.28
C TRP A 295 9.76 3.47 7.56
N SER A 296 8.82 3.01 8.39
CA SER A 296 8.51 3.65 9.68
C SER A 296 9.71 3.67 10.65
N GLN A 297 10.69 2.78 10.45
CA GLN A 297 11.97 2.77 11.16
C GLN A 297 13.10 3.49 10.42
N GLY A 298 12.80 4.19 9.32
CA GLY A 298 13.78 4.93 8.51
C GLY A 298 14.57 4.06 7.52
N ILE A 299 14.15 2.82 7.29
CA ILE A 299 14.80 1.89 6.35
C ILE A 299 14.06 1.95 5.00
N ASP A 300 14.67 2.57 3.99
CA ASP A 300 14.07 2.71 2.67
C ASP A 300 14.29 1.47 1.80
N LEU A 301 13.36 0.50 1.94
CA LEU A 301 13.30 -0.66 1.06
C LEU A 301 12.54 -0.38 -0.25
N TYR A 302 11.73 0.69 -0.30
CA TYR A 302 10.94 1.06 -1.48
C TYR A 302 11.80 1.51 -2.66
N ALA A 303 12.98 2.04 -2.40
CA ALA A 303 13.97 2.37 -3.42
C ALA A 303 14.77 1.16 -3.96
N ALA A 304 14.60 -0.03 -3.37
CA ALA A 304 15.42 -1.18 -3.73
C ALA A 304 15.25 -1.59 -5.20
N ARG A 305 16.38 -1.96 -5.83
CA ARG A 305 16.44 -2.50 -7.19
C ARG A 305 15.76 -1.60 -8.22
N ASP A 306 16.03 -0.28 -8.16
CA ASP A 306 15.43 0.72 -9.06
C ASP A 306 13.90 0.67 -9.04
N ASP A 307 13.34 0.81 -7.83
CA ASP A 307 11.90 0.79 -7.56
C ASP A 307 11.20 -0.47 -8.12
N ALA A 308 11.86 -1.63 -8.13
CA ALA A 308 11.33 -2.85 -8.75
C ALA A 308 9.95 -3.24 -8.20
N PHE A 309 9.70 -3.02 -6.91
CA PHE A 309 8.40 -3.30 -6.31
C PHE A 309 7.29 -2.39 -6.85
N ALA A 310 7.59 -1.14 -7.23
CA ALA A 310 6.63 -0.27 -7.92
C ALA A 310 6.23 -0.88 -9.26
N LYS A 311 7.22 -1.31 -10.05
CA LYS A 311 7.02 -1.96 -11.36
C LYS A 311 6.20 -3.25 -11.23
N ALA A 312 6.43 -4.02 -10.16
CA ALA A 312 5.67 -5.24 -9.88
C ALA A 312 4.24 -4.96 -9.42
N ALA A 313 4.02 -3.94 -8.58
CA ALA A 313 2.68 -3.54 -8.17
C ALA A 313 1.86 -3.02 -9.36
N GLU A 314 2.47 -2.21 -10.24
CA GLU A 314 1.83 -1.78 -11.50
C GLU A 314 1.52 -2.96 -12.42
N TYR A 315 2.42 -3.94 -12.53
CA TYR A 315 2.19 -5.16 -13.31
C TYR A 315 0.96 -5.93 -12.80
N VAL A 316 0.89 -6.21 -11.50
CA VAL A 316 -0.22 -6.97 -10.90
C VAL A 316 -1.51 -6.18 -10.99
N ALA A 317 -1.48 -4.87 -10.72
CA ALA A 317 -2.66 -4.00 -10.86
C ALA A 317 -3.16 -3.95 -12.30
N ARG A 318 -2.27 -3.75 -13.28
CA ARG A 318 -2.60 -3.70 -14.71
C ARG A 318 -3.31 -4.97 -15.16
N TYR A 319 -2.77 -6.14 -14.80
CA TYR A 319 -3.40 -7.40 -15.19
C TYR A 319 -4.77 -7.59 -14.54
N ASN A 320 -4.91 -7.24 -13.26
CA ASN A 320 -6.18 -7.36 -12.53
C ASN A 320 -7.25 -6.35 -12.96
N LEU A 321 -6.87 -5.29 -13.66
CA LEU A 321 -7.80 -4.38 -14.33
C LEU A 321 -8.28 -4.88 -15.70
N GLY A 322 -7.83 -6.05 -16.15
CA GLY A 322 -8.25 -6.66 -17.41
C GLY A 322 -7.32 -6.42 -18.59
N TYR A 323 -6.22 -5.68 -18.40
CA TYR A 323 -5.21 -5.47 -19.46
C TYR A 323 -4.21 -6.62 -19.53
N ASP A 324 -3.58 -6.80 -20.69
CA ASP A 324 -2.49 -7.76 -20.85
C ASP A 324 -1.18 -7.26 -20.26
N VAL A 325 -0.32 -8.20 -19.87
CA VAL A 325 1.03 -7.94 -19.37
C VAL A 325 2.01 -8.94 -20.02
N PRO A 326 3.27 -8.54 -20.25
CA PRO A 326 4.29 -9.47 -20.73
C PRO A 326 4.51 -10.58 -19.69
N PHE A 327 4.78 -11.81 -20.13
CA PHE A 327 5.08 -12.91 -19.21
C PHE A 327 6.26 -13.72 -19.74
N THR A 328 7.28 -13.91 -18.90
CA THR A 328 8.38 -14.84 -19.13
C THR A 328 8.16 -16.10 -18.31
N THR A 329 8.38 -17.26 -18.95
CA THR A 329 8.25 -18.57 -18.32
C THR A 329 8.97 -18.59 -16.97
N TYR A 330 8.20 -18.83 -15.91
CA TYR A 330 8.71 -18.97 -14.56
C TYR A 330 8.98 -20.45 -14.26
N ARG A 331 10.12 -20.75 -13.66
CA ARG A 331 10.48 -22.08 -13.14
C ARG A 331 11.03 -21.96 -11.73
N ASN A 332 10.73 -22.91 -10.86
CA ASN A 332 11.34 -23.03 -9.54
C ASN A 332 12.21 -24.29 -9.42
N CYS A 333 12.84 -24.47 -8.24
CA CYS A 333 13.74 -25.59 -7.98
C CYS A 333 13.06 -26.98 -7.88
N ASP A 334 11.72 -27.04 -7.77
CA ASP A 334 10.95 -28.30 -7.78
C ASP A 334 10.34 -28.64 -9.16
N GLY A 335 10.78 -27.95 -10.20
CA GLY A 335 10.27 -28.19 -11.55
C GLY A 335 8.86 -27.67 -11.78
N VAL A 336 8.32 -26.81 -10.90
CA VAL A 336 7.12 -26.04 -11.23
C VAL A 336 7.44 -25.15 -12.41
N GLU A 337 6.57 -25.17 -13.41
CA GLU A 337 6.71 -24.38 -14.63
C GLU A 337 5.39 -23.68 -14.92
N HIS A 338 5.44 -22.36 -15.07
CA HIS A 338 4.34 -21.57 -15.61
C HIS A 338 4.83 -20.88 -16.87
N THR A 339 4.19 -21.16 -18.01
CA THR A 339 4.51 -20.55 -19.32
C THR A 339 3.61 -19.37 -19.66
N LEU A 340 2.52 -19.20 -18.91
CA LEU A 340 1.52 -18.14 -19.08
C LEU A 340 1.14 -17.56 -17.73
N ILE A 341 0.70 -16.30 -17.74
CA ILE A 341 0.03 -15.69 -16.60
C ILE A 341 -1.33 -16.34 -16.36
N SER A 342 -1.67 -16.61 -15.10
CA SER A 342 -2.93 -17.26 -14.72
C SER A 342 -4.09 -16.27 -14.70
N THR A 343 -5.21 -16.65 -15.32
CA THR A 343 -6.49 -15.92 -15.23
C THR A 343 -7.26 -16.20 -13.94
N GLY A 344 -6.78 -17.14 -13.11
CA GLY A 344 -7.43 -17.53 -11.85
C GLY A 344 -7.55 -16.34 -10.91
N ALA A 345 -8.77 -16.11 -10.41
CA ALA A 345 -9.13 -15.00 -9.50
C ALA A 345 -8.78 -13.58 -10.02
N ARG A 346 -8.66 -13.40 -11.34
CA ARG A 346 -8.37 -12.10 -11.96
C ARG A 346 -9.44 -11.07 -11.60
N GLY A 347 -9.01 -9.90 -11.15
CA GLY A 347 -9.89 -8.80 -10.75
C GLY A 347 -10.41 -8.89 -9.32
N GLN A 348 -9.95 -9.86 -8.52
CA GLN A 348 -10.27 -9.90 -7.09
C GLN A 348 -9.80 -8.62 -6.38
N ILE A 349 -10.61 -8.15 -5.43
CA ILE A 349 -10.28 -7.01 -4.57
C ILE A 349 -9.78 -7.50 -3.20
N ARG A 350 -8.66 -6.92 -2.74
CA ARG A 350 -8.06 -7.09 -1.41
C ARG A 350 -7.61 -5.72 -0.88
N PRO A 351 -7.54 -5.49 0.44
CA PRO A 351 -7.22 -4.18 1.02
C PRO A 351 -5.71 -3.92 1.07
N VAL A 352 -5.08 -3.79 -0.11
CA VAL A 352 -3.61 -3.66 -0.23
C VAL A 352 -3.18 -2.42 -1.02
N TRP A 353 -4.10 -1.78 -1.74
CA TRP A 353 -3.74 -0.86 -2.81
C TRP A 353 -3.48 0.55 -2.31
N GLU A 354 -4.17 0.97 -1.25
CA GLU A 354 -3.95 2.30 -0.67
C GLU A 354 -2.55 2.45 -0.10
N LEU A 355 -2.01 1.42 0.56
CA LEU A 355 -0.65 1.45 1.10
C LEU A 355 0.36 1.71 -0.01
N VAL A 356 0.30 0.91 -1.08
CA VAL A 356 1.23 1.00 -2.21
C VAL A 356 1.06 2.33 -2.96
N TYR A 357 -0.18 2.72 -3.24
CA TYR A 357 -0.49 3.97 -3.94
C TYR A 357 0.03 5.19 -3.19
N ASN A 358 -0.27 5.31 -1.90
CA ASN A 358 0.10 6.49 -1.13
C ASN A 358 1.61 6.56 -0.87
N HIS A 359 2.31 5.42 -0.82
CA HIS A 359 3.76 5.43 -0.79
C HIS A 359 4.33 5.96 -2.13
N TYR A 360 4.11 5.26 -3.23
CA TYR A 360 4.81 5.59 -4.48
C TYR A 360 4.28 6.86 -5.14
N SER A 361 2.96 7.01 -5.28
CA SER A 361 2.41 8.18 -5.98
C SER A 361 2.35 9.42 -5.12
N VAL A 362 1.90 9.31 -3.86
CA VAL A 362 1.70 10.52 -3.04
C VAL A 362 2.98 10.94 -2.33
N ARG A 363 3.70 10.02 -1.68
CA ARG A 363 4.95 10.32 -0.96
C ARG A 363 6.13 10.54 -1.92
N ARG A 364 6.27 9.70 -2.95
CA ARG A 364 7.41 9.75 -3.90
C ARG A 364 7.11 10.43 -5.25
N GLY A 365 5.85 10.80 -5.52
CA GLY A 365 5.49 11.48 -6.76
C GLY A 365 5.56 10.60 -8.01
N MET A 366 5.62 9.27 -7.86
CA MET A 366 5.76 8.33 -8.97
C MET A 366 4.44 8.10 -9.71
N ARG A 367 4.56 7.80 -10.99
CA ARG A 367 3.44 7.50 -11.87
C ARG A 367 3.01 6.04 -11.71
N MET A 368 1.89 5.85 -11.00
CA MET A 368 1.31 4.52 -10.71
C MET A 368 -0.17 4.44 -11.13
N PRO A 369 -0.48 4.51 -12.44
CA PRO A 369 -1.84 4.66 -12.93
C PRO A 369 -2.73 3.45 -12.62
N HIS A 370 -2.23 2.21 -12.76
CA HIS A 370 -3.05 1.02 -12.53
C HIS A 370 -3.23 0.77 -11.03
N VAL A 371 -2.20 0.98 -10.21
CA VAL A 371 -2.32 0.91 -8.74
C VAL A 371 -3.28 1.99 -8.24
N ALA A 372 -3.21 3.21 -8.78
CA ALA A 372 -4.14 4.28 -8.43
C ALA A 372 -5.60 3.94 -8.76
N ARG A 373 -5.83 3.21 -9.86
CA ARG A 373 -7.15 2.71 -10.27
C ARG A 373 -7.63 1.56 -9.38
N MET A 374 -6.78 0.58 -9.07
CA MET A 374 -7.12 -0.47 -8.10
C MET A 374 -7.45 0.09 -6.72
N ALA A 375 -6.68 1.08 -6.24
CA ALA A 375 -6.97 1.79 -4.99
C ALA A 375 -8.33 2.50 -5.03
N ALA A 376 -8.71 3.08 -6.18
CA ALA A 376 -10.03 3.71 -6.33
C ALA A 376 -11.17 2.67 -6.30
N LEU A 377 -10.99 1.50 -6.92
CA LEU A 377 -11.98 0.41 -6.93
C LEU A 377 -12.13 -0.27 -5.55
N ALA A 378 -11.05 -0.33 -4.77
CA ALA A 378 -11.06 -0.97 -3.46
C ALA A 378 -11.63 -0.08 -2.33
N ARG A 379 -11.81 1.23 -2.59
CA ARG A 379 -12.27 2.20 -1.59
C ARG A 379 -13.77 2.07 -1.24
N PRO A 380 -14.14 2.28 0.03
CA PRO A 380 -13.27 2.35 1.20
C PRO A 380 -12.71 0.96 1.57
N GLU A 381 -11.38 0.84 1.69
CA GLU A 381 -10.74 -0.42 2.09
C GLU A 381 -11.07 -0.75 3.55
N GLY A 382 -11.58 -1.97 3.78
CA GLY A 382 -11.80 -2.54 5.11
C GLY A 382 -10.66 -3.43 5.58
N GLY A 383 -10.92 -4.34 6.52
CA GLY A 383 -9.95 -5.33 7.00
C GLY A 383 -10.56 -6.69 7.27
N GLY A 384 -10.02 -7.43 8.24
CA GLY A 384 -10.59 -8.72 8.67
C GLY A 384 -12.08 -8.63 8.95
N GLY A 385 -12.85 -9.54 8.36
CA GLY A 385 -14.31 -9.55 8.38
C GLY A 385 -14.98 -8.90 7.15
N ASP A 386 -14.25 -8.16 6.30
CA ASP A 386 -14.81 -7.52 5.10
C ASP A 386 -14.54 -8.30 3.79
N TYR A 387 -13.59 -9.24 3.78
CA TYR A 387 -13.10 -9.92 2.56
C TYR A 387 -13.33 -11.45 2.58
N GLY A 388 -14.39 -11.89 3.24
CA GLY A 388 -14.76 -13.29 3.41
C GLY A 388 -14.39 -13.87 4.78
N SER A 389 -14.99 -15.02 5.12
CA SER A 389 -14.87 -15.66 6.44
C SER A 389 -13.69 -16.63 6.56
N ASN A 390 -12.98 -16.91 5.48
CA ASN A 390 -11.86 -17.84 5.47
C ASN A 390 -10.54 -17.08 5.64
N SER A 391 -9.42 -17.79 5.86
CA SER A 391 -8.08 -17.18 6.03
C SER A 391 -7.77 -16.09 5.01
N GLY A 392 -8.18 -16.27 3.76
CA GLY A 392 -7.90 -15.31 2.68
C GLY A 392 -8.42 -13.90 2.94
N GLY A 393 -9.54 -13.76 3.65
CA GLY A 393 -10.10 -12.47 4.07
C GLY A 393 -9.32 -11.79 5.21
N PHE A 394 -8.33 -12.49 5.77
CA PHE A 394 -7.51 -12.08 6.90
C PHE A 394 -6.01 -12.09 6.60
N ASP A 395 -5.59 -12.30 5.34
CA ASP A 395 -4.16 -12.31 4.96
C ASP A 395 -3.48 -10.93 5.15
N ALA A 396 -4.27 -9.85 5.14
CA ALA A 396 -3.83 -8.46 5.34
C ALA A 396 -4.66 -7.76 6.42
N LEU A 397 -4.04 -6.92 7.27
CA LEU A 397 -4.77 -6.11 8.26
C LEU A 397 -5.75 -5.13 7.62
N GLY A 398 -5.40 -4.57 6.46
CA GLY A 398 -6.24 -3.68 5.67
C GLY A 398 -6.37 -2.28 6.26
N TRP A 399 -7.55 -1.69 6.09
CA TRP A 399 -7.93 -0.32 6.50
C TRP A 399 -7.19 0.79 5.77
N GLY A 400 -6.67 0.54 4.57
CA GLY A 400 -5.77 1.48 3.91
C GLY A 400 -6.39 2.85 3.58
N THR A 401 -7.70 2.92 3.32
CA THR A 401 -8.40 4.20 3.12
C THR A 401 -8.43 5.05 4.39
N LEU A 402 -8.51 4.42 5.56
CA LEU A 402 -8.40 5.11 6.83
C LEU A 402 -6.93 5.40 7.17
N ALA A 403 -6.06 4.39 7.07
CA ALA A 403 -4.73 4.42 7.64
C ALA A 403 -3.63 4.98 6.74
N HIS A 404 -3.58 4.56 5.48
CA HIS A 404 -2.47 4.89 4.59
C HIS A 404 -2.77 6.07 3.67
N LEU A 405 -4.03 6.50 3.62
CA LEU A 405 -4.43 7.59 2.77
C LEU A 405 -3.79 8.93 3.18
N ARG A 406 -3.19 9.60 2.20
CA ARG A 406 -2.53 10.89 2.32
C ARG A 406 -3.23 11.94 1.45
N SER A 407 -3.20 13.19 1.88
CA SER A 407 -3.62 14.32 1.05
C SER A 407 -2.67 14.48 -0.13
N THR A 408 -3.18 14.97 -1.28
CA THR A 408 -2.32 15.28 -2.43
C THR A 408 -1.34 16.41 -2.07
N SER A 409 -0.13 16.33 -2.62
CA SER A 409 0.75 17.49 -2.63
C SER A 409 0.11 18.60 -3.45
N ALA A 410 0.36 19.86 -3.08
CA ALA A 410 -0.10 21.01 -3.84
C ALA A 410 0.36 20.92 -5.31
N VAL A 411 -0.49 21.34 -6.23
CA VAL A 411 -0.14 21.41 -7.65
C VAL A 411 1.03 22.38 -7.81
N VAL A 412 2.08 21.92 -8.50
CA VAL A 412 3.26 22.74 -8.76
C VAL A 412 3.02 23.48 -10.07
N SER A 413 2.85 24.81 -9.97
CA SER A 413 2.65 25.68 -11.12
C SER A 413 3.76 25.49 -12.17
N GLY A 414 3.36 25.44 -13.43
CA GLY A 414 4.24 25.24 -14.59
C GLY A 414 4.61 23.79 -14.89
N ARG A 415 4.19 22.81 -14.07
CA ARG A 415 4.46 21.39 -14.31
C ARG A 415 3.34 20.73 -15.12
N THR A 416 3.70 19.62 -15.77
CA THR A 416 2.81 18.84 -16.62
C THR A 416 2.25 17.65 -15.86
N TYR A 417 0.96 17.39 -16.05
CA TYR A 417 0.22 16.34 -15.36
C TYR A 417 -0.65 15.55 -16.33
N LEU A 418 -0.89 14.30 -16.01
CA LEU A 418 -2.01 13.53 -16.50
C LEU A 418 -3.17 13.67 -15.51
N LEU A 419 -4.40 13.74 -16.02
CA LEU A 419 -5.61 13.80 -15.20
C LEU A 419 -6.38 12.50 -15.36
N MET A 420 -6.25 11.58 -14.40
CA MET A 420 -6.96 10.30 -14.42
C MET A 420 -8.29 10.41 -13.67
N CYS A 421 -9.41 10.09 -14.31
CA CYS A 421 -10.70 10.03 -13.64
C CYS A 421 -10.77 8.80 -12.72
N GLU A 422 -11.15 8.96 -11.45
CA GLU A 422 -11.31 7.83 -10.53
C GLU A 422 -12.48 6.91 -10.92
N ARG A 423 -13.45 7.37 -11.73
CA ARG A 423 -14.59 6.56 -12.20
C ARG A 423 -14.21 5.58 -13.29
N SER A 424 -13.51 6.02 -14.33
CA SER A 424 -13.17 5.19 -15.49
C SER A 424 -11.74 4.64 -15.46
N GLY A 425 -10.82 5.27 -14.72
CA GLY A 425 -9.38 5.01 -14.82
C GLY A 425 -8.75 5.58 -16.11
N GLN A 426 -9.53 6.32 -16.90
CA GLN A 426 -9.06 6.93 -18.14
C GLN A 426 -8.56 8.36 -17.92
N PHE A 427 -7.82 8.86 -18.89
CA PHE A 427 -7.13 10.14 -18.83
C PHE A 427 -7.86 11.20 -19.66
N LEU A 428 -7.92 12.41 -19.12
CA LEU A 428 -8.42 13.58 -19.83
C LEU A 428 -7.54 13.86 -21.07
N GLU A 429 -8.14 13.91 -22.26
CA GLU A 429 -7.41 14.15 -23.51
C GLU A 429 -8.24 14.88 -24.58
N ILE A 430 -7.60 15.16 -25.72
CA ILE A 430 -8.18 15.93 -26.85
C ILE A 430 -8.17 15.18 -28.20
N GLY A 431 -7.88 13.87 -28.23
CA GLY A 431 -7.85 13.08 -29.46
C GLY A 431 -6.94 13.63 -30.56
N ARG A 432 -5.75 14.13 -30.18
CA ARG A 432 -4.71 14.73 -31.06
C ARG A 432 -5.19 15.90 -31.95
N SER A 433 -6.30 16.55 -31.60
CA SER A 433 -6.82 17.70 -32.36
C SER A 433 -6.14 19.01 -31.96
N THR A 434 -5.93 19.92 -32.91
CA THR A 434 -5.46 21.29 -32.62
C THR A 434 -6.54 22.34 -32.87
N VAL A 435 -7.80 21.93 -33.03
CA VAL A 435 -8.91 22.82 -33.42
C VAL A 435 -9.68 23.31 -32.19
N ASP A 436 -10.00 24.60 -32.17
CA ASP A 436 -10.89 25.20 -31.17
C ASP A 436 -12.27 24.55 -31.21
N GLY A 437 -12.84 24.29 -30.05
CA GLY A 437 -14.16 23.68 -29.97
C GLY A 437 -14.16 22.16 -29.90
N ARG A 438 -13.02 21.49 -30.12
CA ARG A 438 -12.93 20.04 -29.95
C ARG A 438 -13.32 19.66 -28.51
N PRO A 439 -14.31 18.76 -28.31
CA PRO A 439 -14.63 18.25 -26.98
C PRO A 439 -13.41 17.60 -26.35
N VAL A 440 -13.21 17.86 -25.07
CA VAL A 440 -12.25 17.13 -24.25
C VAL A 440 -12.93 15.83 -23.84
N ILE A 441 -12.21 14.72 -23.95
CA ILE A 441 -12.71 13.36 -23.78
C ILE A 441 -11.90 12.63 -22.71
N GLN A 442 -12.33 11.43 -22.36
CA GLN A 442 -11.52 10.46 -21.63
C GLN A 442 -11.03 9.35 -22.56
N TRP A 443 -9.80 8.89 -22.37
CA TRP A 443 -9.21 7.79 -23.14
C TRP A 443 -8.23 6.97 -22.30
N GLY A 444 -8.03 5.70 -22.64
CA GLY A 444 -6.98 4.87 -22.04
C GLY A 444 -5.59 5.51 -22.16
N GLU A 445 -4.68 5.17 -21.26
CA GLU A 445 -3.33 5.72 -21.30
C GLU A 445 -2.61 5.34 -22.60
N ASN A 446 -2.11 6.35 -23.32
CA ASN A 446 -1.38 6.14 -24.58
C ASN A 446 -0.02 6.85 -24.60
N GLY A 447 0.37 7.50 -23.51
CA GLY A 447 1.66 8.19 -23.35
C GLY A 447 1.82 9.46 -24.20
N GLY A 448 0.81 9.82 -25.01
CA GLY A 448 0.88 10.91 -25.96
C GLY A 448 0.71 12.29 -25.33
N ALA A 449 1.25 13.32 -26.00
CA ALA A 449 1.17 14.72 -25.56
C ALA A 449 -0.28 15.23 -25.45
N GLN A 450 -1.25 14.57 -26.09
CA GLN A 450 -2.67 14.91 -26.01
C GLN A 450 -3.31 14.62 -24.65
N GLN A 451 -2.66 13.81 -23.80
CA GLN A 451 -3.11 13.48 -22.44
C GLN A 451 -2.40 14.33 -21.37
N ARG A 452 -1.42 15.14 -21.79
CA ARG A 452 -0.52 15.88 -20.93
C ARG A 452 -0.96 17.33 -20.81
N TRP A 453 -1.19 17.78 -19.59
CA TRP A 453 -1.72 19.10 -19.29
C TRP A 453 -0.74 19.88 -18.42
N LYS A 454 -0.18 20.97 -18.95
CA LYS A 454 0.60 21.92 -18.18
C LYS A 454 -0.35 22.74 -17.32
N ILE A 455 -0.21 22.65 -16.00
CA ILE A 455 -1.03 23.39 -15.06
C ILE A 455 -0.25 24.63 -14.59
N THR A 456 -0.82 25.82 -14.78
CA THR A 456 -0.20 27.10 -14.41
C THR A 456 -1.12 27.89 -13.49
N ASP A 457 -0.63 28.30 -12.33
CA ASP A 457 -1.32 29.23 -11.43
C ASP A 457 -1.51 30.59 -12.14
N VAL A 458 -2.73 31.12 -12.10
CA VAL A 458 -3.12 32.40 -12.69
C VAL A 458 -3.61 33.40 -11.64
N GLY A 459 -3.40 33.13 -10.35
CA GLY A 459 -3.79 33.97 -9.23
C GLY A 459 -5.20 33.65 -8.69
N GLY A 460 -5.49 34.13 -7.47
CA GLY A 460 -6.80 33.95 -6.82
C GLY A 460 -7.17 32.50 -6.48
N GLY A 461 -6.19 31.58 -6.52
CA GLY A 461 -6.38 30.14 -6.33
C GLY A 461 -6.91 29.41 -7.57
N HIS A 462 -6.87 30.04 -8.75
CA HIS A 462 -7.26 29.43 -10.01
C HIS A 462 -6.02 29.06 -10.84
N HIS A 463 -6.19 28.03 -11.66
CA HIS A 463 -5.18 27.50 -12.55
C HIS A 463 -5.73 27.41 -13.96
N LYS A 464 -4.84 27.51 -14.93
CA LYS A 464 -5.09 27.16 -16.33
C LYS A 464 -4.44 25.82 -16.63
N LEU A 465 -5.15 24.98 -17.37
CA LEU A 465 -4.65 23.69 -17.85
C LEU A 465 -4.48 23.78 -19.37
N VAL A 466 -3.25 23.67 -19.86
CA VAL A 466 -2.92 23.74 -21.30
C VAL A 466 -2.46 22.39 -21.78
N CYS A 467 -3.11 21.85 -22.81
CA CYS A 467 -2.72 20.58 -23.42
C CYS A 467 -1.38 20.73 -24.17
N GLU A 468 -0.43 19.85 -23.91
CA GLU A 468 0.92 19.88 -24.49
C GLU A 468 0.88 19.68 -26.02
N HIS A 469 -0.05 18.85 -26.52
CA HIS A 469 -0.18 18.59 -27.95
C HIS A 469 -0.73 19.79 -28.74
N SER A 470 -1.73 20.50 -28.22
CA SER A 470 -2.41 21.58 -28.97
C SER A 470 -2.01 22.99 -28.57
N GLY A 471 -1.39 23.17 -27.40
CA GLY A 471 -1.14 24.49 -26.82
C GLY A 471 -2.42 25.23 -26.39
N LYS A 472 -3.57 24.54 -26.35
CA LYS A 472 -4.89 25.12 -26.04
C LYS A 472 -5.33 24.81 -24.61
N ALA A 473 -6.15 25.69 -24.07
CA ALA A 473 -6.62 25.62 -22.69
C ALA A 473 -7.88 24.74 -22.55
N LEU A 474 -8.01 24.11 -21.39
CA LEU A 474 -9.25 23.46 -20.93
C LEU A 474 -10.32 24.53 -20.69
N ASP A 475 -11.40 24.50 -21.46
CA ASP A 475 -12.43 25.53 -21.50
C ASP A 475 -13.82 24.91 -21.25
N ASN A 476 -14.59 25.48 -20.32
CA ASN A 476 -15.94 25.00 -20.01
C ASN A 476 -16.97 25.28 -21.13
N GLY A 477 -16.53 25.94 -22.19
CA GLY A 477 -17.27 26.21 -23.38
C GLY A 477 -18.14 27.45 -23.36
N ASN A 478 -17.87 28.37 -22.44
CA ASN A 478 -18.68 29.56 -22.18
C ASN A 478 -20.11 29.24 -21.72
N SER A 479 -20.36 28.00 -21.29
CA SER A 479 -21.65 27.53 -20.81
C SER A 479 -21.77 27.61 -19.29
N THR A 480 -22.99 27.75 -18.79
CA THR A 480 -23.34 27.61 -17.36
C THR A 480 -24.38 26.49 -17.15
N ALA A 481 -24.64 25.69 -18.19
CA ALA A 481 -25.59 24.58 -18.12
C ALA A 481 -24.90 23.30 -17.63
N GLU A 482 -25.58 22.55 -16.77
CA GLU A 482 -25.18 21.19 -16.40
C GLU A 482 -25.17 20.31 -17.65
N GLY A 483 -24.16 19.43 -17.75
CA GLY A 483 -24.02 18.53 -18.90
C GLY A 483 -23.34 19.14 -20.11
N ALA A 484 -23.03 20.44 -20.09
CA ALA A 484 -22.31 21.07 -21.18
C ALA A 484 -20.90 20.47 -21.31
N GLN A 485 -20.51 20.15 -22.55
CA GLN A 485 -19.21 19.57 -22.84
C GLN A 485 -18.09 20.58 -22.54
N VAL A 486 -17.05 20.08 -21.88
CA VAL A 486 -15.77 20.78 -21.77
C VAL A 486 -15.01 20.57 -23.08
N LYS A 487 -14.33 21.61 -23.56
CA LYS A 487 -13.63 21.63 -24.85
C LYS A 487 -12.25 22.24 -24.71
N GLN A 488 -11.42 22.08 -25.73
CA GLN A 488 -10.23 22.92 -25.85
C GLN A 488 -10.55 24.21 -26.59
N TRP A 489 -9.88 25.29 -26.20
CA TRP A 489 -9.97 26.57 -26.89
C TRP A 489 -8.64 27.31 -26.81
N THR A 490 -8.39 28.20 -27.78
CA THR A 490 -7.27 29.12 -27.76
C THR A 490 -7.26 29.86 -26.43
N ASP A 491 -6.11 29.86 -25.77
CA ASP A 491 -5.96 30.52 -24.48
C ASP A 491 -6.23 32.02 -24.62
N ASN A 492 -7.23 32.48 -23.88
CA ASN A 492 -7.69 33.88 -23.89
C ASN A 492 -7.76 34.46 -22.46
N GLY A 493 -7.33 33.68 -21.46
CA GLY A 493 -7.29 34.11 -20.06
C GLY A 493 -8.65 34.40 -19.42
N THR A 494 -9.77 34.04 -20.05
CA THR A 494 -11.11 34.32 -19.50
C THR A 494 -11.50 33.33 -18.40
N ALA A 495 -12.56 33.64 -17.64
CA ALA A 495 -13.07 32.79 -16.57
C ALA A 495 -13.55 31.39 -17.03
N THR A 496 -13.74 31.15 -18.33
CA THR A 496 -14.07 29.82 -18.87
C THR A 496 -12.89 28.84 -18.80
N GLN A 497 -11.67 29.37 -18.71
CA GLN A 497 -10.41 28.61 -18.78
C GLN A 497 -9.67 28.56 -17.43
N ARG A 498 -10.31 29.06 -16.37
CA ARG A 498 -9.74 29.17 -15.03
C ARG A 498 -10.43 28.20 -14.10
N TRP A 499 -9.64 27.33 -13.47
CA TRP A 499 -10.11 26.21 -12.68
C TRP A 499 -9.50 26.24 -11.28
N ARG A 500 -10.33 26.18 -10.25
CA ARG A 500 -9.89 25.96 -8.87
C ARG A 500 -9.66 24.46 -8.67
N ILE A 501 -8.45 24.09 -8.25
CA ILE A 501 -8.09 22.70 -7.96
C ILE A 501 -8.16 22.52 -6.45
N THR A 502 -9.03 21.64 -5.98
CA THR A 502 -9.26 21.40 -4.55
C THR A 502 -8.99 19.94 -4.21
N ASP A 503 -8.11 19.66 -3.24
CA ASP A 503 -7.89 18.32 -2.69
C ASP A 503 -9.20 17.77 -2.14
N VAL A 504 -9.59 16.58 -2.59
CA VAL A 504 -10.78 15.86 -2.09
C VAL A 504 -10.38 14.59 -1.34
N GLY A 505 -9.14 14.56 -0.84
CA GLY A 505 -8.54 13.40 -0.21
C GLY A 505 -8.29 12.28 -1.21
N GLY A 506 -7.67 11.20 -0.75
CA GLY A 506 -7.53 10.04 -1.62
C GLY A 506 -6.38 10.11 -2.61
N GLY A 507 -5.59 11.18 -2.65
CA GLY A 507 -4.73 11.43 -3.81
C GLY A 507 -5.49 12.00 -5.03
N ALA A 508 -6.72 12.49 -4.85
CA ALA A 508 -7.55 13.06 -5.90
C ALA A 508 -7.93 14.51 -5.61
N VAL A 509 -8.26 15.23 -6.67
CA VAL A 509 -8.74 16.61 -6.66
C VAL A 509 -10.07 16.71 -7.39
N LYS A 510 -10.79 17.80 -7.16
CA LYS A 510 -11.83 18.29 -8.07
C LYS A 510 -11.36 19.58 -8.74
N LEU A 511 -11.85 19.83 -9.95
CA LEU A 511 -11.56 21.04 -10.72
C LEU A 511 -12.85 21.84 -10.89
N THR A 512 -12.96 23.02 -10.29
CA THR A 512 -14.15 23.90 -10.35
C THR A 512 -13.90 25.06 -11.30
N CYS A 513 -14.74 25.24 -12.33
CA CYS A 513 -14.63 26.35 -13.28
C CYS A 513 -15.02 27.69 -12.62
N GLU A 514 -14.23 28.74 -12.84
CA GLU A 514 -14.49 30.08 -12.30
C GLU A 514 -15.78 30.68 -12.87
N ARG A 515 -16.07 30.48 -14.17
CA ARG A 515 -17.27 31.04 -14.80
C ARG A 515 -18.57 30.46 -14.24
N SER A 516 -18.66 29.15 -14.13
CA SER A 516 -19.93 28.46 -13.84
C SER A 516 -20.06 27.98 -12.40
N GLY A 517 -18.96 27.86 -11.66
CA GLY A 517 -18.93 27.21 -10.34
C GLY A 517 -19.13 25.68 -10.39
N MET A 518 -19.27 25.10 -11.59
CA MET A 518 -19.42 23.66 -11.79
C MET A 518 -18.08 22.95 -11.84
N VAL A 519 -18.08 21.63 -11.61
CA VAL A 519 -16.88 20.80 -11.59
C VAL A 519 -16.71 20.00 -12.87
N LEU A 520 -15.45 19.69 -13.22
CA LEU A 520 -15.10 18.75 -14.27
C LEU A 520 -15.59 17.35 -13.90
N ASP A 521 -16.41 16.76 -14.77
CA ASP A 521 -17.08 15.49 -14.56
C ASP A 521 -16.90 14.61 -15.82
N ASN A 522 -16.68 13.32 -15.67
CA ASN A 522 -16.56 12.41 -16.80
C ASN A 522 -17.91 11.92 -17.37
N GLY A 523 -19.03 12.50 -16.92
CA GLY A 523 -20.39 12.16 -17.30
C GLY A 523 -20.89 10.84 -16.73
N ASN A 524 -20.21 10.30 -15.71
CA ASN A 524 -20.42 8.94 -15.20
C ASN A 524 -20.32 7.88 -16.34
N LYS A 525 -19.43 8.12 -17.31
CA LYS A 525 -19.15 7.22 -18.44
C LYS A 525 -17.85 6.46 -18.23
N GLU A 526 -17.72 5.29 -18.85
CA GLU A 526 -16.52 4.43 -18.75
C GLU A 526 -15.94 4.03 -20.11
N ALA A 527 -16.64 4.35 -21.21
CA ALA A 527 -16.14 4.08 -22.56
C ALA A 527 -15.13 5.14 -23.01
N GLU A 528 -14.13 4.71 -23.78
CA GLU A 528 -13.16 5.62 -24.41
C GLU A 528 -13.87 6.54 -25.40
N GLY A 529 -13.39 7.79 -25.48
CA GLY A 529 -13.93 8.80 -26.39
C GLY A 529 -15.12 9.57 -25.85
N GLU A 530 -15.66 9.18 -24.70
CA GLU A 530 -16.78 9.87 -24.06
C GLU A 530 -16.35 11.28 -23.62
N PRO A 531 -17.15 12.32 -23.89
CA PRO A 531 -16.82 13.69 -23.49
C PRO A 531 -16.77 13.90 -21.98
N ALA A 532 -15.79 14.67 -21.52
CA ALA A 532 -15.87 15.32 -20.22
C ALA A 532 -16.87 16.48 -20.29
N ILE A 533 -17.61 16.67 -19.20
CA ILE A 533 -18.65 17.67 -19.06
C ILE A 533 -18.38 18.53 -17.82
N GLN A 534 -19.15 19.60 -17.68
CA GLN A 534 -19.29 20.28 -16.40
C GLN A 534 -20.60 19.86 -15.73
N TRP A 535 -20.57 19.68 -14.41
CA TRP A 535 -21.75 19.32 -13.62
C TRP A 535 -21.71 20.02 -12.26
N ALA A 536 -22.86 20.19 -11.60
CA ALA A 536 -22.86 20.64 -10.21
C ALA A 536 -22.04 19.69 -9.33
N ASP A 537 -21.35 20.24 -8.34
CA ASP A 537 -20.57 19.45 -7.39
C ASP A 537 -21.49 18.54 -6.57
N LYS A 538 -21.35 17.23 -6.77
CA LYS A 538 -22.03 16.17 -6.03
C LYS A 538 -21.07 15.42 -5.10
N GLY A 539 -19.78 15.76 -5.10
CA GLY A 539 -18.74 15.00 -4.41
C GLY A 539 -18.62 13.54 -4.88
N SER A 540 -19.09 13.24 -6.09
CA SER A 540 -19.21 11.87 -6.61
C SER A 540 -17.91 11.40 -7.29
N VAL A 541 -17.71 10.08 -7.37
CA VAL A 541 -16.54 9.46 -8.03
C VAL A 541 -16.22 10.00 -9.45
N PRO A 542 -17.18 10.25 -10.36
CA PRO A 542 -16.88 10.81 -11.69
C PRO A 542 -16.30 12.24 -11.68
N GLN A 543 -16.35 12.93 -10.54
CA GLN A 543 -15.83 14.30 -10.35
C GLN A 543 -14.45 14.32 -9.69
N ARG A 544 -13.88 13.14 -9.40
CA ARG A 544 -12.60 12.98 -8.71
C ARG A 544 -11.52 12.63 -9.72
N TRP A 545 -10.51 13.49 -9.80
CA TRP A 545 -9.41 13.38 -10.75
C TRP A 545 -8.09 13.26 -10.02
N ARG A 546 -7.24 12.31 -10.40
CA ARG A 546 -5.89 12.19 -9.87
C ARG A 546 -4.93 12.94 -10.79
N LEU A 547 -4.16 13.84 -10.20
CA LEU A 547 -3.10 14.56 -10.90
C LEU A 547 -1.82 13.76 -10.79
N ILE A 548 -1.41 13.13 -11.89
CA ILE A 548 -0.19 12.33 -11.95
C ILE A 548 0.87 13.17 -12.67
N ARG A 549 1.91 13.57 -11.93
CA ARG A 549 2.98 14.42 -12.48
C ARG A 549 3.75 13.65 -13.57
N VAL A 550 3.97 14.31 -14.70
CA VAL A 550 4.89 13.84 -15.75
C VAL A 550 6.30 14.32 -15.37
N ALA A 551 7.26 13.40 -15.40
CA ALA A 551 8.65 13.64 -14.99
C ALA A 551 9.30 14.79 -15.78
#